data_AF-A0A3E4MKZ1-F1
#
_entry.id   AF-A0A3E4MKZ1-F1
#
_cell.length_a   1.000
_cell.length_b   1.000
_cell.length_c   1.000
_cell.angle_alpha   90.00
_cell.angle_beta   90.00
_cell.angle_gamma   90.00
#
_symmetry.space_group_name_H-M   'P 1'
#
loop_
_entity.id
_entity.type
_entity.pdbx_description
1 polymer ?
#
loop_
_entity_poly.entity_id
_entity_poly.type
_entity_poly.pdbx_seq_one_letter_code
_entity_poly.pdbx_strand_id
1 'polypeptide(L)'
;MGLNNRKIIIYTGTTILLIIIIATRCLDFFFFFNEDNRRYTIGTFSGIGYYRGSICKFNYKVGDSIYIVDTRFGLHDKDLKNLRLVVKYSNKWVEHSELLLEVVPKWVLAPPKDGWKQFPPDINWKGAELDTAYMQKLNLRIP
;
A
#
# COMPACT_ATOMS: atom_id res chain seq x y z
N MET A 1 -5.22 10.89 49.03
CA MET A 1 -5.02 11.85 47.92
C MET A 1 -4.37 11.23 46.65
N GLY A 2 -4.42 9.90 46.44
CA GLY A 2 -3.64 9.23 45.37
C GLY A 2 -4.43 8.57 44.22
N LEU A 3 -5.72 8.23 44.42
CA LEU A 3 -6.52 7.55 43.39
C LEU A 3 -7.10 8.49 42.32
N ASN A 4 -7.54 9.69 42.69
CA ASN A 4 -8.14 10.65 41.75
C ASN A 4 -7.12 11.19 40.73
N ASN A 5 -5.88 11.48 41.17
CA ASN A 5 -4.84 11.97 40.28
C ASN A 5 -4.44 10.93 39.22
N ARG A 6 -4.43 9.63 39.57
CA ARG A 6 -4.18 8.55 38.60
C ARG A 6 -5.27 8.45 37.54
N LYS A 7 -6.55 8.56 37.93
CA LYS A 7 -7.66 8.58 36.98
C LYS A 7 -7.57 9.77 36.03
N ILE A 8 -7.31 10.97 36.55
CA ILE A 8 -7.15 12.19 35.74
C ILE A 8 -6.01 12.04 34.72
N ILE A 9 -4.83 11.54 35.14
CA ILE A 9 -3.69 11.31 34.25
C ILE A 9 -4.01 10.28 33.16
N ILE A 10 -4.71 9.20 33.51
CA ILE A 10 -5.14 8.20 32.54
C ILE A 10 -6.10 8.84 31.52
N TYR A 11 -7.12 9.56 31.97
CA TYR A 11 -8.10 10.20 31.08
C TYR A 11 -7.48 11.27 30.17
N THR A 12 -6.60 12.13 30.70
CA THR A 12 -5.92 13.15 29.89
C THR A 12 -4.96 12.49 28.89
N GLY A 13 -4.19 11.49 29.32
CA GLY A 13 -3.30 10.72 28.46
C GLY A 13 -4.02 9.99 27.33
N THR A 14 -5.12 9.29 27.64
CA THR A 14 -5.92 8.60 26.61
C THR A 14 -6.59 9.57 25.64
N THR A 15 -7.05 10.72 26.13
CA THR A 15 -7.68 11.75 25.27
C THR A 15 -6.65 12.33 24.30
N ILE A 16 -5.45 12.67 24.78
CA ILE A 16 -4.36 13.16 23.92
C ILE A 16 -3.99 12.11 22.87
N LEU A 17 -3.86 10.84 23.27
CA LEU A 17 -3.57 9.75 22.35
C LEU A 17 -4.64 9.61 21.26
N LEU A 18 -5.91 9.66 21.63
CA LEU A 18 -7.03 9.62 20.67
C LEU A 18 -6.98 10.79 19.70
N ILE A 19 -6.72 12.01 20.19
CA ILE A 19 -6.56 13.20 19.34
C ILE A 19 -5.43 13.01 18.34
N ILE A 20 -4.28 12.48 18.75
CA ILE A 20 -3.13 12.22 17.86
C ILE A 20 -3.49 11.16 16.80
N ILE A 21 -4.19 10.09 17.20
CA ILE A 21 -4.65 9.05 16.25
C ILE A 21 -5.62 9.66 15.24
N ILE A 22 -6.58 10.46 15.69
CA ILE A 22 -7.54 11.12 14.79
C ILE A 22 -6.81 12.10 13.86
N ALA A 23 -5.91 12.93 14.39
CA ALA A 23 -5.17 13.91 13.60
C ALA A 23 -4.30 13.25 12.53
N THR A 24 -3.60 12.16 12.86
CA THR A 24 -2.79 11.40 11.89
C THR A 24 -3.66 10.76 10.80
N ARG A 25 -4.83 10.21 11.16
CA ARG A 25 -5.78 9.68 10.17
C ARG A 25 -6.40 10.75 9.29
N CYS A 26 -6.69 11.93 9.85
CA CYS A 26 -7.13 13.10 9.08
C CYS A 26 -6.05 13.57 8.11
N LEU A 27 -4.79 13.64 8.52
CA LEU A 27 -3.67 13.98 7.62
C LEU A 27 -3.56 12.97 6.47
N ASP A 28 -3.64 11.68 6.77
CA ASP A 28 -3.62 10.63 5.75
C ASP A 28 -4.74 10.82 4.74
N PHE A 29 -5.97 11.03 5.21
CA PHE A 29 -7.14 11.14 4.35
C PHE A 29 -7.16 12.45 3.54
N PHE A 30 -6.99 13.60 4.19
CA PHE A 30 -7.16 14.91 3.55
C PHE A 30 -5.92 15.37 2.79
N PHE A 31 -4.72 14.98 3.23
CA PHE A 31 -3.48 15.50 2.68
C PHE A 31 -2.73 14.47 1.83
N PHE A 32 -2.42 13.30 2.38
CA PHE A 32 -1.54 12.35 1.70
C PHE A 32 -2.25 11.48 0.65
N PHE A 33 -3.45 11.00 0.96
CA PHE A 33 -4.21 10.06 0.14
C PHE A 33 -5.54 10.62 -0.38
N ASN A 34 -5.65 11.94 -0.48
CA ASN A 34 -6.74 12.57 -1.23
C ASN A 34 -6.64 12.20 -2.73
N GLU A 35 -7.69 12.51 -3.50
CA GLU A 35 -7.79 12.09 -4.91
C GLU A 35 -6.63 12.58 -5.79
N ASP A 36 -6.12 13.77 -5.51
CA ASP A 36 -5.03 14.37 -6.29
C ASP A 36 -3.68 13.74 -6.01
N ASN A 37 -3.43 13.32 -4.76
CA ASN A 37 -2.13 12.84 -4.31
C ASN A 37 -2.04 11.31 -4.28
N ARG A 38 -3.16 10.61 -4.09
CA ARG A 38 -3.19 9.15 -4.03
C ARG A 38 -2.80 8.55 -5.39
N ARG A 39 -1.86 7.63 -5.35
CA ARG A 39 -1.44 6.84 -6.51
C ARG A 39 -1.37 5.38 -6.15
N TYR A 40 -1.44 4.54 -7.18
CA TYR A 40 -1.26 3.11 -7.08
C TYR A 40 -0.15 2.65 -8.01
N THR A 41 0.59 1.64 -7.60
CA THR A 41 1.65 1.01 -8.38
C THR A 41 1.73 -0.49 -8.03
N ILE A 42 2.72 -1.18 -8.57
CA ILE A 42 2.95 -2.61 -8.33
C ILE A 42 4.14 -2.76 -7.38
N GLY A 43 3.94 -3.48 -6.28
CA GLY A 43 4.99 -3.95 -5.39
C GLY A 43 5.38 -5.38 -5.72
N THR A 44 6.69 -5.64 -5.78
CA THR A 44 7.26 -6.98 -5.93
C THR A 44 7.92 -7.40 -4.63
N PHE A 45 7.70 -8.64 -4.22
CA PHE A 45 8.34 -9.15 -3.01
C PHE A 45 9.87 -9.08 -3.13
N SER A 46 10.53 -8.51 -2.11
CA SER A 46 11.97 -8.30 -2.11
C SER A 46 12.70 -9.06 -1.01
N GLY A 47 12.00 -9.46 0.05
CA GLY A 47 12.59 -10.30 1.08
C GLY A 47 11.82 -10.30 2.39
N ILE A 48 12.43 -10.94 3.39
CA ILE A 48 11.91 -11.02 4.75
C ILE A 48 12.88 -10.30 5.68
N GLY A 49 12.38 -9.29 6.38
CA GLY A 49 13.05 -8.69 7.53
C GLY A 49 12.62 -9.36 8.83
N TYR A 50 13.46 -9.22 9.86
CA TYR A 50 13.16 -9.72 11.20
C TYR A 50 13.25 -8.58 12.20
N TYR A 51 12.10 -8.09 12.66
CA TYR A 51 12.04 -7.12 13.75
C TYR A 51 10.75 -7.34 14.55
N ARG A 52 10.88 -7.91 15.75
CA ARG A 52 9.75 -8.37 16.58
C ARG A 52 8.76 -9.22 15.74
N GLY A 53 9.27 -10.22 15.03
CA GLY A 53 8.53 -11.07 14.09
C GLY A 53 8.96 -10.89 12.63
N SER A 54 8.40 -11.71 11.74
CA SER A 54 8.68 -11.68 10.30
C SER A 54 7.95 -10.50 9.64
N ILE A 55 8.69 -9.74 8.83
CA ILE A 55 8.17 -8.62 8.05
C ILE A 55 8.44 -8.94 6.58
N CYS A 56 7.39 -9.02 5.77
CA CYS A 56 7.54 -9.15 4.33
C CYS A 56 7.76 -7.78 3.71
N LYS A 57 8.80 -7.65 2.90
CA LYS A 57 9.17 -6.42 2.22
C LYS A 57 8.78 -6.49 0.75
N PHE A 58 8.23 -5.41 0.23
CA PHE A 58 7.90 -5.26 -1.18
C PHE A 58 8.60 -4.02 -1.73
N ASN A 59 9.35 -4.19 -2.80
CA ASN A 59 9.92 -3.07 -3.54
C ASN A 59 8.90 -2.57 -4.56
N TYR A 60 8.77 -1.26 -4.68
CA TYR A 60 8.00 -0.63 -5.75
C TYR A 60 8.80 0.51 -6.37
N LYS A 61 8.56 0.75 -7.66
CA LYS A 61 9.27 1.76 -8.44
C LYS A 61 8.36 2.95 -8.72
N VAL A 62 8.89 4.16 -8.54
CA VAL A 62 8.26 5.42 -8.94
C VAL A 62 9.33 6.27 -9.61
N GLY A 63 9.16 6.58 -10.90
CA GLY A 63 10.23 7.15 -11.71
C GLY A 63 11.44 6.21 -11.73
N ASP A 64 12.63 6.74 -11.44
CA ASP A 64 13.87 5.94 -11.36
C ASP A 64 14.23 5.48 -9.94
N SER A 65 13.40 5.79 -8.95
CA SER A 65 13.63 5.47 -7.54
C SER A 65 12.89 4.21 -7.12
N ILE A 66 13.53 3.43 -6.25
CA ILE A 66 12.97 2.23 -5.64
C ILE A 66 12.67 2.53 -4.18
N TYR A 67 11.45 2.20 -3.76
CA TYR A 67 10.95 2.36 -2.41
C TYR A 67 10.54 1.01 -1.85
N ILE A 68 10.39 0.94 -0.53
CA ILE A 68 10.05 -0.30 0.20
C ILE A 68 8.77 -0.05 0.99
N VAL A 69 7.84 -0.99 0.89
CA VAL A 69 6.68 -1.08 1.78
C VAL A 69 6.72 -2.42 2.52
N ASP A 70 6.49 -2.35 3.82
CA ASP A 70 6.57 -3.50 4.71
C ASP A 70 5.16 -3.93 5.15
N THR A 71 4.92 -5.24 5.20
CA THR A 71 3.70 -5.79 5.82
C THR A 71 4.04 -6.96 6.75
N ARG A 72 3.19 -7.13 7.76
CA ARG A 72 3.24 -8.26 8.70
C ARG A 72 2.04 -9.19 8.55
N PHE A 73 1.07 -8.85 7.71
CA PHE A 73 -0.26 -9.48 7.74
C PHE A 73 -0.64 -10.08 6.38
N GLY A 74 -1.39 -11.18 6.43
CA GLY A 74 -2.18 -11.66 5.29
C GLY A 74 -1.39 -12.35 4.17
N LEU A 75 -0.18 -12.87 4.47
CA LEU A 75 0.71 -13.46 3.46
C LEU A 75 1.13 -14.92 3.73
N HIS A 76 0.65 -15.54 4.81
CA HIS A 76 1.14 -16.85 5.27
C HIS A 76 1.00 -17.99 4.25
N ASP A 77 -0.03 -17.96 3.39
CA ASP A 77 -0.32 -19.02 2.42
C ASP A 77 0.04 -18.65 0.97
N LYS A 78 0.70 -17.52 0.74
CA LYS A 78 1.03 -17.05 -0.61
C LYS A 78 2.45 -17.45 -1.01
N ASP A 79 2.63 -17.79 -2.28
CA ASP A 79 3.96 -17.93 -2.88
C ASP A 79 4.64 -16.55 -2.98
N LEU A 80 5.38 -16.19 -1.94
CA LEU A 80 5.99 -14.87 -1.79
C LEU A 80 6.90 -14.51 -2.98
N LYS A 81 7.67 -15.47 -3.51
CA LYS A 81 8.70 -15.18 -4.52
C LYS A 81 8.12 -14.58 -5.81
N ASN A 82 6.92 -15.00 -6.19
CA ASN A 82 6.24 -14.53 -7.41
C ASN A 82 5.11 -13.54 -7.10
N LEU A 83 4.98 -13.13 -5.85
CA LEU A 83 3.86 -12.33 -5.40
C LEU A 83 4.05 -10.86 -5.83
N ARG A 84 3.06 -10.37 -6.57
CA ARG A 84 2.94 -8.98 -6.99
C ARG A 84 1.64 -8.43 -6.44
N LEU A 85 1.73 -7.35 -5.68
CA LEU A 85 0.59 -6.75 -4.99
C LEU A 85 0.46 -5.28 -5.37
N VAL A 86 -0.75 -4.75 -5.22
CA VAL A 86 -0.98 -3.31 -5.41
C VAL A 86 -0.40 -2.55 -4.23
N VAL A 87 0.39 -1.50 -4.51
CA VAL A 87 0.89 -0.55 -3.51
C VAL A 87 0.17 0.77 -3.72
N LYS A 88 -0.44 1.29 -2.66
CA LYS A 88 -0.97 2.66 -2.61
C LYS A 88 0.09 3.57 -2.02
N TYR A 89 0.36 4.70 -2.62
CA TYR A 89 1.34 5.67 -2.12
C TYR A 89 0.87 7.10 -2.34
N SER A 90 1.49 8.04 -1.62
CA SER A 90 1.25 9.47 -1.80
C SER A 90 2.25 10.07 -2.78
N ASN A 91 1.78 10.76 -3.81
CA ASN A 91 2.66 11.50 -4.73
C ASN A 91 3.34 12.73 -4.06
N LYS A 92 2.87 13.16 -2.88
CA LYS A 92 3.54 14.18 -2.07
C LYS A 92 4.67 13.62 -1.21
N TRP A 93 4.55 12.37 -0.79
CA TRP A 93 5.57 11.66 -0.01
C TRP A 93 5.53 10.18 -0.38
N VAL A 94 6.40 9.79 -1.31
CA VAL A 94 6.31 8.49 -1.97
C VAL A 94 6.53 7.33 -1.00
N GLU A 95 7.35 7.51 0.04
CA GLU A 95 7.57 6.50 1.09
C GLU A 95 6.32 6.27 1.95
N HIS A 96 5.42 7.26 2.05
CA HIS A 96 4.15 7.09 2.75
C HIS A 96 3.21 6.24 1.89
N SER A 97 3.29 4.94 2.16
CA SER A 97 2.73 3.89 1.32
C SER A 97 2.06 2.80 2.16
N GLU A 98 1.14 2.11 1.51
CA GLU A 98 0.32 1.05 2.07
C GLU A 98 0.25 -0.09 1.05
N LEU A 99 0.61 -1.30 1.48
CA LEU A 99 0.48 -2.49 0.66
C LEU A 99 -0.96 -2.98 0.72
N LEU A 100 -1.62 -3.08 -0.44
CA LEU A 100 -2.95 -3.64 -0.57
C LEU A 100 -2.81 -5.12 -0.92
N LEU A 101 -3.56 -6.00 -0.24
CA LEU A 101 -3.47 -7.46 -0.43
C LEU A 101 -4.08 -7.96 -1.75
N GLU A 102 -4.34 -7.04 -2.68
CA GLU A 102 -4.83 -7.27 -4.03
C GLU A 102 -3.72 -7.80 -4.94
N VAL A 103 -3.96 -8.94 -5.59
CA VAL A 103 -2.96 -9.62 -6.42
C VAL A 103 -2.96 -9.05 -7.82
N VAL A 104 -1.79 -8.63 -8.29
CA VAL A 104 -1.61 -8.13 -9.65
C VAL A 104 -1.59 -9.33 -10.63
N PRO A 105 -2.46 -9.35 -11.65
CA PRO A 105 -2.48 -10.42 -12.63
C PRO A 105 -1.15 -10.54 -13.39
N LYS A 106 -0.78 -11.77 -13.79
CA LYS A 106 0.48 -12.03 -14.52
C LYS A 106 0.58 -11.28 -15.85
N TRP A 107 -0.54 -11.02 -16.50
CA TRP A 107 -0.59 -10.28 -17.76
C TRP A 107 -0.41 -8.77 -17.61
N VAL A 108 -0.48 -8.23 -16.39
CA VAL A 108 -0.12 -6.83 -16.12
C VAL A 108 1.40 -6.78 -15.95
N LEU A 109 2.13 -6.22 -16.89
CA LEU A 109 3.59 -6.19 -16.86
C LEU A 109 4.13 -5.05 -15.99
N ALA A 110 3.65 -3.83 -16.24
CA ALA A 110 4.12 -2.63 -15.54
C ALA A 110 2.98 -1.63 -15.27
N PRO A 111 3.06 -0.85 -14.19
CA PRO A 111 2.14 0.25 -13.96
C PRO A 111 2.43 1.41 -14.95
N PRO A 112 1.49 2.36 -15.12
CA PRO A 112 1.80 3.65 -15.74
C PRO A 112 2.99 4.33 -15.05
N LYS A 113 3.76 5.13 -15.78
CA LYS A 113 4.96 5.82 -15.28
C LYS A 113 4.75 6.57 -13.96
N ASP A 114 3.61 7.24 -13.83
CA ASP A 114 3.24 8.04 -12.65
C ASP A 114 2.27 7.31 -11.70
N GLY A 115 2.09 6.01 -11.88
CA GLY A 115 1.09 5.19 -11.20
C GLY A 115 -0.35 5.48 -11.64
N TRP A 116 -1.29 4.67 -11.15
CA TRP A 116 -2.72 4.91 -11.37
C TRP A 116 -3.28 5.91 -10.37
N LYS A 117 -4.19 6.78 -10.82
CA LYS A 117 -4.94 7.69 -9.92
C LYS A 117 -6.14 6.99 -9.26
N GLN A 118 -6.71 6.01 -9.94
CA GLN A 118 -7.82 5.18 -9.46
C GLN A 118 -7.32 3.80 -9.09
N PHE A 119 -8.08 3.10 -8.26
CA PHE A 119 -7.73 1.75 -7.85
C PHE A 119 -7.69 0.83 -9.09
N PRO A 120 -6.56 0.16 -9.39
CA PRO A 120 -6.37 -0.49 -10.68
C PRO A 120 -7.41 -1.57 -11.03
N PRO A 121 -7.86 -2.43 -10.09
CA PRO A 121 -8.93 -3.39 -10.37
C PRO A 121 -10.23 -2.74 -10.85
N ASP A 122 -10.63 -1.61 -10.26
CA ASP A 122 -11.89 -0.92 -10.60
C ASP A 122 -11.91 -0.38 -12.04
N ILE A 123 -10.72 -0.08 -12.57
CA ILE A 123 -10.52 0.40 -13.95
C ILE A 123 -9.99 -0.70 -14.88
N ASN A 124 -10.09 -1.97 -14.49
CA ASN A 124 -9.58 -3.13 -15.24
C ASN A 124 -8.11 -2.96 -15.68
N TRP A 125 -7.27 -2.39 -14.81
CA TRP A 125 -5.84 -2.20 -15.05
C TRP A 125 -5.53 -1.29 -16.26
N LYS A 126 -6.48 -0.43 -16.64
CA LYS A 126 -6.31 0.51 -17.76
C LYS A 126 -5.04 1.36 -17.61
N GLY A 127 -4.32 1.53 -18.72
CA GLY A 127 -3.06 2.28 -18.79
C GLY A 127 -1.82 1.51 -18.32
N ALA A 128 -1.98 0.26 -17.88
CA ALA A 128 -0.85 -0.63 -17.65
C ALA A 128 -0.18 -1.05 -18.96
N GLU A 129 1.07 -1.47 -18.86
CA GLU A 129 1.69 -2.30 -19.90
C GLU A 129 1.16 -3.74 -19.75
N LEU A 130 0.70 -4.33 -20.85
CA LEU A 130 0.00 -5.61 -20.86
C LEU A 130 0.73 -6.64 -21.73
N ASP A 131 0.79 -7.88 -21.26
CA ASP A 131 1.23 -9.03 -22.06
C ASP A 131 0.06 -9.51 -22.94
N THR A 132 -0.05 -8.92 -24.13
CA THR A 132 -1.13 -9.23 -25.08
C THR A 132 -1.08 -10.68 -25.57
N ALA A 133 0.10 -11.28 -25.68
CA ALA A 133 0.26 -12.67 -26.10
C ALA A 133 -0.25 -13.63 -25.02
N TYR A 134 0.06 -13.37 -23.74
CA TYR A 134 -0.48 -14.14 -22.63
C TYR A 134 -1.99 -13.93 -22.46
N MET A 135 -2.49 -12.70 -22.64
CA MET A 135 -3.93 -12.43 -22.62
C MET A 135 -4.69 -13.17 -23.72
N GLN A 136 -4.15 -13.22 -24.94
CA GLN A 136 -4.74 -13.97 -26.06
C GLN A 136 -4.83 -15.47 -25.75
N LYS A 137 -3.78 -16.05 -25.14
CA LYS A 137 -3.80 -17.45 -24.70
C LYS A 137 -4.89 -17.74 -23.66
N LEU A 138 -5.24 -16.75 -22.84
CA LEU A 138 -6.31 -16.84 -21.84
C LEU A 138 -7.68 -16.40 -22.36
N ASN A 139 -7.77 -16.00 -23.64
CA ASN A 139 -8.97 -15.43 -24.24
C ASN A 139 -9.54 -14.21 -23.46
N LEU A 140 -8.65 -13.40 -22.88
CA LEU A 140 -9.00 -12.19 -22.13
C LEU A 140 -9.06 -10.99 -23.07
N ARG A 141 -10.12 -10.18 -22.96
CA ARG A 141 -10.23 -8.86 -23.58
C ARG A 141 -10.50 -7.83 -22.50
N ILE A 142 -9.58 -6.88 -22.37
CA ILE A 142 -9.78 -5.71 -21.51
C ILE A 142 -10.32 -4.59 -22.41
N PRO A 143 -11.39 -3.87 -22.01
CA PRO A 143 -11.96 -2.77 -22.77
C PRO A 143 -11.05 -1.54 -22.86
#